data_AF-A0A8H3D765-F1
#
_entry.id   AF-A0A8H3D765-F1
#
_cell.length_a   1.000
_cell.length_b   1.000
_cell.length_c   1.000
_cell.angle_alpha   90.00
_cell.angle_beta   90.00
_cell.angle_gamma   90.00
#
_symmetry.space_group_name_H-M   'P 1'
#
loop_
_entity.id
_entity.type
_entity.pdbx_description
1 polymer ?
#
loop_
_entity_poly.entity_id
_entity_poly.type
_entity_poly.pdbx_seq_one_letter_code
_entity_poly.pdbx_strand_id
1 'polypeptide(L)'
;AETKNTNMYALGMTMLEIFTGSSPFPERKDVSVILAVLGGAVPTRPPQLGEEEKGNMMWHLMSLCWNRDATARPSSAQMVNALVFHICMV
;
A
#
# COMPACT_ATOMS: atom_id res chain seq x y z
N ALA A 1 -19.06 4.07 -4.06
CA ALA A 1 -18.72 4.60 -5.40
C ALA A 1 -17.22 4.42 -5.60
N GLU A 2 -16.83 3.83 -6.74
CA GLU A 2 -15.42 3.66 -7.10
C GLU A 2 -14.84 5.00 -7.58
N THR A 3 -13.65 5.35 -7.10
CA THR A 3 -12.91 6.55 -7.51
C THR A 3 -11.44 6.21 -7.74
N LYS A 4 -10.71 7.06 -8.46
CA LYS A 4 -9.25 6.89 -8.66
C LYS A 4 -8.52 6.73 -7.33
N ASN A 5 -8.86 7.54 -6.32
CA ASN A 5 -8.21 7.52 -5.02
C ASN A 5 -8.57 6.29 -4.17
N THR A 6 -9.76 5.71 -4.33
CA THR A 6 -10.12 4.44 -3.67
C THR A 6 -9.41 3.27 -4.32
N ASN A 7 -9.23 3.30 -5.65
CA ASN A 7 -8.49 2.27 -6.37
C ASN A 7 -7.03 2.25 -5.99
N MET A 8 -6.43 3.43 -5.76
CA MET A 8 -5.05 3.53 -5.29
C MET A 8 -4.88 2.98 -3.87
N TYR A 9 -5.85 3.18 -2.98
CA TYR A 9 -5.86 2.52 -1.66
C TYR A 9 -5.88 0.99 -1.81
N ALA A 10 -6.81 0.46 -2.62
CA ALA A 10 -6.91 -0.97 -2.86
C ALA A 10 -5.64 -1.54 -3.48
N LEU A 11 -5.02 -0.83 -4.42
CA LEU A 11 -3.75 -1.22 -5.04
C LEU A 11 -2.63 -1.39 -4.00
N GLY A 12 -2.49 -0.45 -3.06
CA GLY A 12 -1.52 -0.57 -1.96
C GLY A 12 -1.75 -1.83 -1.13
N MET A 13 -3.01 -2.11 -0.77
CA MET A 13 -3.39 -3.33 -0.05
C MET A 13 -3.07 -4.60 -0.84
N THR A 14 -3.33 -4.61 -2.15
CA THR A 14 -2.98 -5.73 -3.04
C THR A 14 -1.47 -5.93 -3.12
N MET A 15 -0.67 -4.87 -3.21
CA MET A 15 0.80 -5.00 -3.19
C MET A 15 1.29 -5.61 -1.88
N LEU A 16 0.70 -5.21 -0.74
CA LEU A 16 1.04 -5.80 0.55
C LEU A 16 0.68 -7.28 0.63
N GLU A 17 -0.48 -7.65 0.12
CA GLU A 17 -0.91 -9.05 0.02
C GLU A 17 0.06 -9.87 -0.84
N ILE A 18 0.55 -9.31 -1.95
CA ILE A 18 1.57 -9.94 -2.80
C ILE A 18 2.87 -10.20 -2.03
N PHE A 19 3.39 -9.20 -1.29
CA PHE A 19 4.65 -9.35 -0.55
C PHE A 19 4.54 -10.31 0.65
N THR A 20 3.37 -10.35 1.29
CA THR A 20 3.17 -11.17 2.51
C THR A 20 2.60 -12.55 2.23
N GLY A 21 1.97 -12.75 1.07
CA GLY A 21 1.17 -13.93 0.77
C GLY A 21 -0.04 -14.10 1.70
N SER A 22 -0.47 -13.03 2.37
CA SER A 22 -1.52 -13.03 3.39
C SER A 22 -2.37 -11.77 3.30
N SER A 23 -3.58 -11.81 3.84
CA SER A 23 -4.44 -10.63 3.94
C SER A 23 -3.70 -9.48 4.66
N PRO A 24 -3.87 -8.21 4.24
CA PRO A 24 -3.28 -7.03 4.89
C PRO A 24 -3.49 -6.92 6.41
N PHE A 25 -4.55 -7.57 6.92
CA PHE A 25 -4.89 -7.61 8.34
C PHE A 25 -5.23 -9.04 8.78
N PRO A 26 -4.23 -9.94 8.87
CA PRO A 26 -4.47 -11.37 9.01
C PRO A 26 -5.08 -11.75 10.38
N GLU A 27 -4.87 -10.92 11.41
CA GLU A 27 -5.38 -11.15 12.76
C GLU A 27 -6.78 -10.59 13.00
N ARG A 28 -7.42 -9.98 11.98
CA ARG A 28 -8.71 -9.28 12.11
C ARG A 28 -9.78 -9.95 11.26
N LYS A 29 -11.01 -9.95 11.76
CA LYS A 29 -12.22 -10.32 11.01
C LYS A 29 -12.73 -9.09 10.27
N ASP A 30 -13.48 -9.26 9.18
CA ASP A 30 -13.92 -8.17 8.30
C ASP A 30 -14.47 -6.94 9.03
N VAL A 31 -15.36 -7.12 10.01
CA VAL A 31 -15.92 -6.01 10.81
C VAL A 31 -14.85 -5.29 11.63
N SER A 32 -13.89 -6.01 12.22
CA SER A 32 -12.82 -5.39 12.99
C SER A 32 -11.74 -4.76 12.11
N VAL A 33 -11.59 -5.20 10.85
CA VAL A 33 -10.78 -4.51 9.83
C VAL A 33 -11.41 -3.16 9.49
N ILE A 34 -12.71 -3.12 9.21
CA ILE A 34 -13.42 -1.87 8.87
C ILE A 34 -13.26 -0.85 10.01
N LEU A 35 -13.51 -1.25 11.26
CA LEU A 35 -13.34 -0.37 12.42
C LEU A 35 -11.90 0.10 12.60
N ALA A 36 -10.92 -0.78 12.36
CA ALA A 36 -9.50 -0.40 12.43
C ALA A 36 -9.15 0.65 11.39
N VAL A 37 -9.55 0.43 10.14
CA VAL A 37 -9.30 1.36 9.03
C VAL A 37 -9.99 2.71 9.27
N LEU A 38 -11.23 2.70 9.77
CA LEU A 38 -11.94 3.94 10.15
C LEU A 38 -11.27 4.66 11.32
N GLY A 39 -10.70 3.91 12.28
CA GLY A 39 -9.82 4.42 13.33
C GLY A 39 -8.44 4.89 12.82
N GLY A 40 -8.17 4.71 11.53
CA GLY A 40 -6.95 5.10 10.86
C GLY A 40 -5.74 4.22 11.18
N ALA A 41 -6.00 2.93 11.48
CA ALA A 41 -4.99 1.90 11.46
C ALA A 41 -4.43 1.72 10.04
N VAL A 42 -3.13 1.49 9.96
CA VAL A 42 -2.42 1.18 8.73
C VAL A 42 -1.71 -0.16 8.87
N PRO A 43 -1.39 -0.84 7.76
CA PRO A 43 -0.67 -2.10 7.85
C PRO A 43 0.74 -1.93 8.42
N THR A 44 1.27 -3.00 9.01
CA THR A 44 2.67 -3.06 9.46
C THR A 44 3.58 -3.35 8.28
N ARG A 45 4.78 -2.74 8.26
CA ARG A 45 5.80 -3.04 7.25
C ARG A 45 6.18 -4.53 7.31
N PRO A 46 6.06 -5.28 6.21
CA PRO A 46 6.42 -6.68 6.19
C PRO A 46 7.95 -6.87 6.11
N PRO A 47 8.55 -7.82 6.86
CA PRO A 47 9.98 -8.11 6.77
C PRO A 47 10.42 -8.62 5.38
N GLN A 48 9.49 -9.16 4.59
CA GLN A 48 9.72 -9.64 3.22
C GLN A 48 10.18 -8.54 2.26
N LEU A 49 9.92 -7.27 2.58
CA LEU A 49 10.42 -6.15 1.79
C LEU A 49 11.92 -5.90 1.97
N GLY A 50 12.53 -6.42 3.05
CA GLY A 50 13.91 -6.10 3.40
C GLY A 50 14.09 -4.63 3.84
N GLU A 51 15.30 -4.30 4.29
CA GLU A 51 15.68 -2.96 4.78
C GLU A 51 16.65 -2.22 3.84
N GLU A 52 16.96 -2.84 2.70
CA GLU A 52 17.71 -2.23 1.62
C GLU A 52 16.92 -1.12 0.92
N GLU A 53 17.60 -0.32 0.10
CA GLU A 53 17.04 0.83 -0.59
C GLU A 53 15.76 0.51 -1.39
N LYS A 54 15.77 -0.61 -2.13
CA LYS A 54 14.60 -1.08 -2.89
C LYS A 54 13.40 -1.39 -1.98
N GLY A 55 13.66 -2.07 -0.86
CA GLY A 55 12.65 -2.40 0.15
C GLY A 55 12.03 -1.17 0.82
N ASN A 56 12.88 -0.25 1.27
CA ASN A 56 12.48 1.02 1.89
C ASN A 56 11.60 1.84 0.96
N MET A 57 11.97 1.90 -0.31
CA MET A 57 11.27 2.66 -1.31
C MET A 57 9.95 2.01 -1.75
N MET A 58 9.93 0.69 -1.91
CA MET A 58 8.67 -0.03 -2.16
C MET A 58 7.69 0.21 -1.01
N TRP A 59 8.15 0.09 0.24
CA TRP A 59 7.33 0.41 1.41
C TRP A 59 6.84 1.87 1.38
N HIS A 60 7.71 2.82 1.04
CA HIS A 60 7.33 4.22 0.91
C HIS A 60 6.21 4.41 -0.11
N LEU A 61 6.33 3.85 -1.32
CA LEU A 61 5.32 3.96 -2.38
C LEU A 61 3.99 3.32 -1.98
N MET A 62 4.02 2.14 -1.36
CA MET A 62 2.81 1.50 -0.82
C MET A 62 2.17 2.35 0.27
N SER A 63 2.96 2.97 1.14
CA SER A 63 2.44 3.80 2.23
C SER A 63 1.68 5.05 1.77
N LEU A 64 2.05 5.61 0.61
CA LEU A 64 1.34 6.73 0.00
C LEU A 64 -0.08 6.35 -0.46
N CYS A 65 -0.29 5.08 -0.82
CA CYS A 65 -1.55 4.59 -1.35
C CYS A 65 -2.67 4.59 -0.30
N TRP A 66 -2.35 4.38 0.98
CA TRP A 66 -3.32 4.41 2.08
C TRP A 66 -3.22 5.69 2.93
N ASN A 67 -2.83 6.81 2.31
CA ASN A 67 -2.94 8.12 2.96
C ASN A 67 -4.39 8.40 3.40
N ARG A 68 -4.56 8.98 4.59
CA ARG A 68 -5.87 9.37 5.13
C ARG A 68 -6.53 10.42 4.23
N ASP A 69 -5.76 11.37 3.72
CA ASP A 69 -6.22 12.28 2.69
C ASP A 69 -6.25 11.54 1.34
N ALA A 70 -7.45 11.31 0.83
CA ALA A 70 -7.64 10.64 -0.45
C ALA A 70 -6.99 11.39 -1.62
N THR A 71 -6.91 12.72 -1.56
CA THR A 71 -6.32 13.56 -2.60
C THR A 71 -4.79 13.56 -2.60
N ALA A 72 -4.19 13.20 -1.46
CA ALA A 72 -2.74 13.03 -1.32
C ALA A 72 -2.24 11.67 -1.84
N ARG A 73 -3.16 10.76 -2.19
CA ARG A 73 -2.79 9.46 -2.78
C ARG A 73 -2.27 9.66 -4.19
N PRO A 74 -1.23 8.92 -4.61
CA PRO A 74 -0.65 9.07 -5.94
C PRO A 74 -1.66 8.61 -6.99
N SER A 75 -1.60 9.18 -8.19
CA SER A 75 -2.26 8.60 -9.36
C SER A 75 -1.57 7.31 -9.80
N SER A 76 -2.26 6.47 -10.57
CA SER A 76 -1.67 5.27 -11.17
C SER A 76 -0.46 5.60 -12.05
N ALA A 77 -0.49 6.72 -12.78
CA ALA A 77 0.63 7.18 -13.59
C ALA A 77 1.85 7.56 -12.73
N GLN A 78 1.65 8.28 -11.62
CA GLN A 78 2.74 8.58 -10.67
C GLN A 78 3.31 7.30 -10.06
N MET A 79 2.46 6.34 -9.72
CA MET A 79 2.88 5.06 -9.16
C MET A 79 3.72 4.26 -10.16
N VAL A 80 3.26 4.14 -11.41
CA VAL A 80 4.02 3.43 -12.46
C VAL A 80 5.36 4.11 -12.74
N ASN A 81 5.38 5.44 -12.85
CA ASN A 81 6.64 6.16 -13.08
C ASN A 81 7.63 5.93 -11.94
N ALA A 82 7.17 5.96 -10.68
CA ALA A 82 8.01 5.69 -9.53
C ALA A 82 8.51 4.24 -9.53
N LEU A 83 7.67 3.25 -9.83
CA LEU A 83 8.07 1.85 -9.90
C LEU A 83 9.09 1.61 -11.01
N VAL A 84 8.86 2.15 -12.21
CA VAL A 84 9.76 1.97 -13.36
C VAL A 84 11.12 2.61 -13.10
N PHE A 85 11.15 3.83 -12.55
CA PHE A 85 12.39 4.55 -12.28
C PHE A 85 13.30 3.77 -11.32
N HIS A 86 12.73 3.04 -10.35
CA HIS A 86 13.52 2.43 -9.29
C HIS A 86 13.64 0.90 -9.34
N ILE A 87 12.75 0.21 -10.06
CA ILE A 87 12.75 -1.25 -10.16
C ILE A 87 13.28 -1.70 -11.53
N CYS A 88 12.97 -0.97 -12.61
CA CYS A 88 13.33 -1.37 -13.98
C CYS A 88 14.62 -0.75 -14.51
N MET A 89 15.14 0.33 -13.92
CA MET A 89 16.46 0.88 -14.28
C MET A 89 17.59 0.24 -13.47
N VAL A 90 17.76 -1.08 -13.61
CA VAL A 90 18.98 -1.82 -13.23
C VAL A 90 19.44 -2.61 -14.44
#